data_AF-A0A4Q9NT32-F1
#
_entry.id   AF-A0A4Q9NT32-F1
#
_cell.length_a   1.000
_cell.length_b   1.000
_cell.length_c   1.000
_cell.angle_alpha   90.00
_cell.angle_beta   90.00
_cell.angle_gamma   90.00
#
_symmetry.space_group_name_H-M   'P 1'
#
loop_
_entity.id
_entity.type
_entity.pdbx_description
1 polymer ?
#
loop_
_entity_poly.entity_id
_entity_poly.type
_entity_poly.pdbx_seq_one_letter_code
_entity_poly.pdbx_strand_id
1 'polypeptide(L)'
;MMLHLYLKTFLLVSSATLSFAALIPPKRAPDRTQKLYTGQLFEYLVRSLAYIACFVIVSPSFSQSIILLVHDKYPQVGPLLCPANPARLHPLFDIPPRFLVGTAFVYAGSLFRLWSYRALGSLFTYEVTIKNDHALVTWGPYAYVRHPAYTGVLFILLGEQLMQFGMEGYVPHCGIAHTPFVVFIYIWRYGSLFTAYSLYKRCRVEDGQLVERFGAVWEDYAAKVRCKLLPYLL
;
A
#
# COMPACT_ATOMS: atom_id res chain seq x y z
N MET A 1 2.44 -25.99 -18.21
CA MET A 1 3.59 -25.29 -17.60
C MET A 1 3.56 -23.78 -17.88
N MET A 2 3.49 -23.34 -19.14
CA MET A 2 3.53 -21.90 -19.49
C MET A 2 2.34 -21.06 -18.96
N LEU A 3 1.12 -21.61 -18.91
CA LEU A 3 -0.07 -20.88 -18.43
C LEU A 3 0.08 -20.35 -16.99
N HIS A 4 0.70 -21.15 -16.13
CA HIS A 4 0.91 -20.80 -14.72
C HIS A 4 1.90 -19.63 -14.56
N LEU A 5 2.96 -19.60 -15.39
CA LEU A 5 3.91 -18.49 -15.44
C LEU A 5 3.24 -17.19 -15.88
N TYR A 6 2.42 -17.24 -16.94
CA TYR A 6 1.68 -16.07 -17.40
C TYR A 6 0.68 -15.57 -16.36
N LEU A 7 -0.04 -16.47 -15.68
CA LEU A 7 -0.94 -16.10 -14.60
C LEU A 7 -0.18 -15.40 -13.46
N LYS A 8 0.92 -15.97 -12.99
CA LYS A 8 1.71 -15.37 -11.91
C LYS A 8 2.26 -14.00 -12.32
N THR A 9 2.80 -13.89 -13.53
CA THR A 9 3.27 -12.61 -14.07
C THR A 9 2.16 -11.58 -14.16
N PHE A 10 0.97 -11.97 -14.62
CA PHE A 10 -0.19 -11.07 -14.65
C PHE A 10 -0.54 -10.57 -13.25
N LEU A 11 -0.62 -11.46 -12.25
CA LEU A 11 -0.90 -11.08 -10.86
C LEU A 11 0.18 -10.15 -10.29
N LEU A 12 1.46 -10.38 -10.59
CA LEU A 12 2.56 -9.51 -10.16
C LEU A 12 2.47 -8.11 -10.76
N VAL A 13 2.31 -8.02 -12.09
CA VAL A 13 2.28 -6.73 -12.81
C VAL A 13 1.03 -5.93 -12.43
N SER A 14 -0.13 -6.58 -12.34
CA SER A 14 -1.38 -5.92 -11.97
C SER A 14 -1.38 -5.49 -10.50
N SER A 15 -0.89 -6.31 -9.57
CA SER A 15 -0.66 -5.89 -8.17
C SER A 15 0.27 -4.69 -8.08
N ALA A 16 1.43 -4.71 -8.76
CA ALA A 16 2.36 -3.57 -8.76
C ALA A 16 1.71 -2.30 -9.31
N THR A 17 0.94 -2.41 -10.41
CA THR A 17 0.24 -1.28 -11.02
C THR A 17 -0.83 -0.71 -10.08
N LEU A 18 -1.63 -1.58 -9.47
CA LEU A 18 -2.68 -1.18 -8.53
C LEU A 18 -2.11 -0.58 -7.25
N SER A 19 -1.04 -1.16 -6.69
CA SER A 19 -0.31 -0.62 -5.53
C SER A 19 0.26 0.76 -5.86
N PHE A 20 0.90 0.93 -7.03
CA PHE A 20 1.44 2.21 -7.47
C PHE A 20 0.35 3.27 -7.61
N ALA A 21 -0.74 2.97 -8.32
CA ALA A 21 -1.84 3.91 -8.51
C ALA A 21 -2.52 4.30 -7.18
N ALA A 22 -2.60 3.37 -6.23
CA ALA A 22 -3.17 3.61 -4.91
C ALA A 22 -2.26 4.44 -4.00
N LEU A 23 -0.94 4.22 -4.04
CA LEU A 23 0.00 4.83 -3.10
C LEU A 23 0.63 6.12 -3.60
N ILE A 24 0.70 6.35 -4.92
CA ILE A 24 1.34 7.55 -5.43
C ILE A 24 0.63 8.81 -4.92
N PRO A 25 1.33 9.75 -4.27
CA PRO A 25 0.71 10.97 -3.78
C PRO A 25 0.20 11.82 -4.96
N PRO A 26 -1.01 12.40 -4.88
CA PRO A 26 -1.47 13.36 -5.87
C PRO A 26 -0.57 14.62 -5.87
N LYS A 27 -0.63 15.39 -6.96
CA LYS A 27 0.06 16.69 -7.02
C LYS A 27 -0.43 17.57 -5.86
N ARG A 28 0.50 18.28 -5.22
CA ARG A 28 0.16 19.18 -4.11
C ARG A 28 -0.79 20.25 -4.63
N ALA A 29 -1.90 20.49 -3.93
CA ALA A 29 -2.73 21.65 -4.23
C ALA A 29 -1.87 22.92 -4.00
N PRO A 30 -1.94 23.92 -4.90
CA PRO A 30 -1.11 25.13 -4.80
C PRO A 30 -1.48 26.06 -3.63
N ASP A 31 -2.57 25.77 -2.92
CA ASP A 31 -3.13 26.69 -1.93
C ASP A 31 -2.37 26.64 -0.60
N ARG A 32 -1.67 27.74 -0.29
CA ARG A 32 -0.89 27.97 0.94
C ARG A 32 -1.74 28.43 2.13
N THR A 33 -3.04 28.68 1.96
CA THR A 33 -3.89 29.24 3.02
C THR A 33 -4.46 28.21 4.00
N GLN A 34 -4.36 26.92 3.69
CA GLN A 34 -4.88 25.85 4.53
C GLN A 34 -3.91 25.50 5.66
N LYS A 35 -4.40 25.49 6.91
CA LYS A 35 -3.60 25.07 8.07
C LYS A 35 -3.33 23.57 7.97
N LEU A 36 -2.10 23.22 7.59
CA LEU A 36 -1.58 21.85 7.74
C LEU A 36 -1.49 21.51 9.22
N TYR A 37 -2.03 20.35 9.60
CA TYR A 37 -1.73 19.79 10.90
C TYR A 37 -0.27 19.33 10.93
N THR A 38 0.54 19.86 11.85
CA THR A 38 1.98 19.59 11.95
C THR A 38 2.37 18.72 13.15
N GLY A 39 1.38 18.15 13.85
CA GLY A 39 1.61 17.48 15.13
C GLY A 39 2.28 16.09 15.05
N GLN A 40 2.52 15.54 13.86
CA GLN A 40 3.12 14.22 13.69
C GLN A 40 4.25 14.23 12.64
N LEU A 41 5.38 13.56 12.96
CA LEU A 41 6.51 13.36 12.04
C LEU A 41 6.06 12.73 10.70
N PHE A 42 5.04 11.88 10.75
CA PHE A 42 4.46 11.24 9.57
C PHE A 42 4.00 12.26 8.53
N GLU A 43 3.45 13.42 8.90
CA GLU A 43 2.99 14.45 7.94
C GLU A 43 4.12 14.97 7.04
N TYR A 44 5.33 15.05 7.58
CA TYR A 44 6.51 15.50 6.84
C TYR A 44 7.09 14.41 5.95
N LEU A 45 6.95 13.15 6.35
CA LEU A 45 7.58 12.01 5.68
C LEU A 45 6.64 11.26 4.73
N VAL A 46 5.31 11.42 4.87
CA VAL A 46 4.31 10.54 4.23
C VAL A 46 4.46 10.46 2.72
N ARG A 47 4.81 11.57 2.04
CA ARG A 47 5.02 11.59 0.59
C ARG A 47 6.30 10.87 0.20
N SER A 48 7.40 11.11 0.90
CA SER A 48 8.67 10.40 0.68
C SER A 48 8.53 8.91 0.94
N LEU A 49 7.88 8.54 2.04
CA LEU A 49 7.57 7.15 2.38
C LEU A 49 6.72 6.48 1.30
N ALA A 50 5.75 7.19 0.73
CA ALA A 50 4.92 6.68 -0.35
C ALA A 50 5.73 6.41 -1.64
N TYR A 51 6.59 7.34 -2.06
CA TYR A 51 7.46 7.12 -3.22
C TYR A 51 8.45 5.97 -2.99
N ILE A 52 9.03 5.88 -1.80
CA ILE A 52 9.91 4.77 -1.44
C ILE A 52 9.12 3.45 -1.45
N ALA A 53 7.93 3.41 -0.85
CA ALA A 53 7.07 2.22 -0.88
C ALA A 53 6.74 1.79 -2.31
N CYS A 54 6.37 2.73 -3.20
CA CYS A 54 6.15 2.44 -4.62
C CYS A 54 7.38 1.80 -5.26
N PHE A 55 8.58 2.34 -5.06
CA PHE A 55 9.82 1.76 -5.59
C PHE A 55 10.06 0.34 -5.04
N VAL A 56 9.89 0.16 -3.73
CA VAL A 56 10.13 -1.09 -3.01
C VAL A 56 9.11 -2.18 -3.37
N ILE A 57 7.89 -1.81 -3.77
CA ILE A 57 6.84 -2.73 -4.22
C ILE A 57 6.99 -3.10 -5.70
N VAL A 58 7.23 -2.09 -6.55
CA VAL A 58 7.25 -2.27 -8.00
C VAL A 58 8.51 -3.03 -8.44
N SER A 59 9.67 -2.75 -7.83
CA SER A 59 10.94 -3.35 -8.27
C SER A 59 11.03 -4.87 -8.08
N PRO A 60 10.59 -5.50 -6.96
CA PRO A 60 10.52 -6.96 -6.85
C PRO A 60 9.53 -7.57 -7.83
N SER A 61 8.34 -6.98 -7.96
CA SER A 61 7.28 -7.48 -8.84
C SER A 61 7.72 -7.46 -10.31
N PHE A 62 8.41 -6.40 -10.73
CA PHE A 62 8.95 -6.29 -12.08
C PHE A 62 10.12 -7.26 -12.32
N SER A 63 11.07 -7.33 -11.37
CA SER A 63 12.21 -8.25 -11.48
C SER A 63 11.78 -9.71 -11.54
N GLN A 64 10.83 -10.12 -10.70
CA GLN A 64 10.27 -11.47 -10.72
C GLN A 64 9.51 -11.74 -12.03
N SER A 65 8.74 -10.78 -12.53
CA SER A 65 8.03 -10.91 -13.81
C SER A 65 8.99 -11.10 -14.98
N ILE A 66 10.11 -10.37 -15.00
CA ILE A 66 11.16 -10.55 -16.01
C ILE A 66 11.71 -11.97 -15.94
N ILE A 67 12.10 -12.45 -14.77
CA ILE A 67 12.62 -13.81 -14.59
C ILE A 67 11.62 -14.84 -15.13
N LEU A 68 10.34 -14.74 -14.74
CA LEU A 68 9.29 -15.68 -15.16
C LEU A 68 9.12 -15.73 -16.68
N LEU A 69 9.26 -14.60 -17.37
CA LEU A 69 9.01 -14.52 -18.81
C LEU A 69 10.21 -14.86 -19.68
N VAL A 70 11.43 -14.59 -19.20
CA VAL A 70 12.60 -14.58 -20.10
C VAL A 70 13.78 -15.44 -19.67
N HIS A 71 13.75 -16.07 -18.48
CA HIS A 71 14.91 -16.84 -17.98
C HIS A 71 15.31 -17.99 -18.92
N ASP A 72 14.35 -18.68 -19.55
CA ASP A 72 14.62 -19.76 -20.51
C ASP A 72 15.34 -19.25 -21.77
N LYS A 73 15.01 -18.04 -22.23
CA LYS A 73 15.59 -17.44 -23.44
C LYS A 73 16.90 -16.71 -23.16
N TYR A 74 17.05 -16.15 -21.96
CA TYR A 74 18.19 -15.35 -21.53
C TYR A 74 18.63 -15.78 -20.12
N PRO A 75 19.40 -16.88 -20.00
CA PRO A 75 19.83 -17.43 -18.71
C PRO A 75 20.60 -16.43 -17.82
N GLN A 76 21.26 -15.43 -18.43
CA GLN A 76 21.98 -14.37 -17.73
C GLN A 76 21.09 -13.47 -16.84
N VAL A 77 19.78 -13.45 -17.09
CA VAL A 77 18.82 -12.62 -16.34
C VAL A 77 18.58 -13.15 -14.93
N GLY A 78 18.64 -14.47 -14.75
CA GLY A 78 18.46 -15.12 -13.45
C GLY A 78 19.46 -14.61 -12.40
N PRO A 79 20.78 -14.75 -12.63
CA PRO A 79 21.80 -14.24 -11.71
C PRO A 79 21.78 -12.73 -11.51
N LEU A 80 21.41 -11.96 -12.55
CA LEU A 80 21.38 -10.50 -12.47
C LEU A 80 20.29 -9.98 -11.52
N LEU A 81 19.11 -10.59 -11.57
CA LEU A 81 17.95 -10.17 -10.77
C LEU A 81 17.81 -10.97 -9.47
N CYS A 82 18.33 -12.21 -9.44
CA CYS A 82 18.22 -13.12 -8.30
C CYS A 82 19.62 -13.63 -7.85
N PRO A 83 20.40 -12.80 -7.14
CA PRO A 83 21.83 -13.04 -6.94
C PRO A 83 22.15 -14.24 -6.04
N ALA A 84 21.35 -14.55 -5.02
CA ALA A 84 21.68 -15.59 -4.06
C ALA A 84 21.32 -17.02 -4.52
N ASN A 85 20.51 -17.20 -5.58
CA ASN A 85 20.07 -18.53 -5.99
C ASN A 85 19.82 -18.68 -7.50
N PRO A 86 20.80 -18.33 -8.36
CA PRO A 86 20.63 -18.39 -9.82
C PRO A 86 20.38 -19.82 -10.35
N ALA A 87 20.83 -20.85 -9.61
CA ALA A 87 20.71 -22.24 -10.03
C ALA A 87 19.35 -22.89 -9.70
N ARG A 88 18.50 -22.25 -8.88
CA ARG A 88 17.16 -22.79 -8.50
C ARG A 88 16.10 -21.68 -8.47
N LEU A 89 15.64 -21.29 -9.66
CA LEU A 89 14.53 -20.34 -9.85
C LEU A 89 13.15 -20.99 -9.75
N HIS A 90 13.05 -22.32 -9.86
CA HIS A 90 11.77 -23.05 -9.88
C HIS A 90 10.80 -22.68 -8.74
N PRO A 91 11.22 -22.50 -7.46
CA PRO A 91 10.28 -22.09 -6.40
C PRO A 91 9.64 -20.72 -6.63
N LEU A 92 10.29 -19.82 -7.38
CA LEU A 92 9.70 -18.53 -7.76
C LEU A 92 8.58 -18.67 -8.78
N PHE A 93 8.39 -19.84 -9.38
CA PHE A 93 7.40 -20.07 -10.43
C PHE A 93 6.07 -20.52 -9.85
N ASP A 94 6.08 -21.08 -8.64
CA ASP A 94 4.90 -21.60 -7.94
C ASP A 94 3.97 -20.49 -7.45
N ILE A 95 2.66 -20.74 -7.38
CA ILE A 95 1.68 -19.81 -6.81
C ILE A 95 1.20 -20.41 -5.48
N PRO A 96 1.95 -20.21 -4.38
CA PRO A 96 1.56 -20.74 -3.09
C PRO A 96 0.32 -20.00 -2.56
N PRO A 97 -0.48 -20.61 -1.67
CA PRO A 97 -1.66 -19.96 -1.08
C PRO A 97 -1.37 -18.59 -0.47
N ARG A 98 -0.20 -18.41 0.18
CA ARG A 98 0.23 -17.11 0.71
C ARG A 98 0.30 -16.00 -0.35
N PHE A 99 0.69 -16.34 -1.57
CA PHE A 99 0.80 -15.39 -2.66
C PHE A 99 -0.59 -14.96 -3.13
N LEU A 100 -1.53 -15.90 -3.23
CA LEU A 100 -2.92 -15.62 -3.58
C LEU A 100 -3.62 -14.77 -2.51
N VAL A 101 -3.42 -15.11 -1.24
CA VAL A 101 -3.93 -14.31 -0.12
C VAL A 101 -3.33 -12.90 -0.16
N GLY A 102 -2.01 -12.78 -0.35
CA GLY A 102 -1.36 -11.49 -0.47
C GLY A 102 -1.86 -10.67 -1.66
N THR A 103 -2.09 -11.31 -2.81
CA THR A 103 -2.67 -10.68 -4.01
C THR A 103 -4.08 -10.17 -3.72
N ALA A 104 -4.90 -10.95 -3.03
CA ALA A 104 -6.25 -10.53 -2.63
C ALA A 104 -6.21 -9.31 -1.70
N PHE A 105 -5.27 -9.27 -0.75
CA PHE A 105 -5.07 -8.11 0.12
C PHE A 105 -4.61 -6.86 -0.67
N VAL A 106 -3.66 -7.00 -1.60
CA VAL A 106 -3.24 -5.88 -2.46
C VAL A 106 -4.44 -5.35 -3.26
N TYR A 107 -5.21 -6.22 -3.90
CA TYR A 107 -6.36 -5.80 -4.70
C TYR A 107 -7.43 -5.11 -3.86
N ALA A 108 -7.81 -5.70 -2.73
CA ALA A 108 -8.78 -5.11 -1.81
C ALA A 108 -8.27 -3.76 -1.29
N GLY A 109 -7.00 -3.68 -0.91
CA GLY A 109 -6.38 -2.47 -0.38
C GLY A 109 -6.34 -1.34 -1.40
N SER A 110 -5.89 -1.64 -2.63
CA SER A 110 -5.89 -0.70 -3.74
C SER A 110 -7.30 -0.26 -4.10
N LEU A 111 -8.29 -1.15 -4.09
CA LEU A 111 -9.68 -0.79 -4.34
C LEU A 111 -10.23 0.18 -3.29
N PHE A 112 -10.04 -0.10 -1.99
CA PHE A 112 -10.46 0.81 -0.93
C PHE A 112 -9.82 2.18 -1.08
N ARG A 113 -8.52 2.22 -1.39
CA ARG A 113 -7.77 3.47 -1.54
C ARG A 113 -8.26 4.28 -2.75
N LEU A 114 -8.36 3.66 -3.92
CA LEU A 114 -8.83 4.30 -5.14
C LEU A 114 -10.30 4.72 -5.07
N TRP A 115 -11.14 3.93 -4.40
CA TRP A 115 -12.53 4.30 -4.14
C TRP A 115 -12.61 5.52 -3.20
N SER A 116 -11.73 5.61 -2.20
CA SER A 116 -11.63 6.79 -1.33
C SER A 116 -11.21 8.04 -2.11
N TYR A 117 -10.27 7.92 -3.05
CA TYR A 117 -9.89 9.03 -3.94
C TYR A 117 -11.08 9.51 -4.77
N ARG A 118 -11.88 8.59 -5.32
CA ARG A 118 -13.08 8.93 -6.09
C ARG A 118 -14.18 9.55 -5.22
N ALA A 119 -14.38 9.03 -4.01
CA ALA A 119 -15.45 9.49 -3.11
C ALA A 119 -15.16 10.87 -2.51
N LEU A 120 -13.93 11.12 -2.08
CA LEU A 120 -13.53 12.43 -1.56
C LEU A 120 -13.25 13.46 -2.66
N GLY A 121 -12.79 13.03 -3.84
CA GLY A 121 -12.48 13.93 -4.95
C GLY A 121 -11.51 15.05 -4.54
N SER A 122 -11.93 16.30 -4.71
CA SER A 122 -11.15 17.47 -4.32
C SER A 122 -10.93 17.59 -2.82
N LEU A 123 -11.72 16.92 -1.97
CA LEU A 123 -11.54 16.92 -0.51
C LEU A 123 -10.40 16.02 -0.05
N PHE A 124 -9.92 15.11 -0.91
CA PHE A 124 -8.82 14.22 -0.56
C PHE A 124 -7.52 15.00 -0.35
N THR A 125 -6.90 14.80 0.82
CA THR A 125 -5.59 15.38 1.14
C THR A 125 -4.65 14.28 1.61
N TYR A 126 -3.41 14.31 1.12
CA TYR A 126 -2.42 13.30 1.48
C TYR A 126 -1.81 13.59 2.85
N GLU A 127 -1.64 14.87 3.19
CA GLU A 127 -1.36 15.39 4.53
C GLU A 127 -2.66 15.84 5.21
N VAL A 128 -2.79 15.65 6.54
CA VAL A 128 -4.03 16.01 7.26
C VAL A 128 -4.27 17.52 7.15
N THR A 129 -5.26 17.89 6.35
CA THR A 129 -5.60 19.28 6.09
C THR A 129 -7.12 19.44 6.09
N ILE A 130 -7.63 20.33 6.93
CA ILE A 130 -9.04 20.73 6.89
C ILE A 130 -9.17 21.84 5.85
N LYS A 131 -9.93 21.56 4.79
CA LYS A 131 -10.29 22.59 3.79
C LYS A 131 -11.35 23.51 4.38
N ASN A 132 -11.38 24.78 3.98
CA ASN A 132 -12.40 25.71 4.48
C ASN A 132 -13.81 25.25 4.08
N ASP A 133 -13.91 24.69 2.88
CA ASP A 133 -15.05 24.11 2.17
C ASP A 133 -15.14 22.58 2.37
N HIS A 134 -14.58 22.05 3.47
CA HIS A 134 -14.66 20.63 3.78
C HIS A 134 -16.11 20.19 4.05
N ALA A 135 -16.59 19.22 3.29
CA ALA A 135 -17.89 18.57 3.49
C ALA A 135 -17.69 17.15 4.02
N LEU A 136 -18.60 16.70 4.88
CA LEU A 136 -18.56 15.33 5.39
C LEU A 136 -19.05 14.35 4.31
N VAL A 137 -18.16 13.46 3.86
CA VAL A 137 -18.48 12.39 2.91
C VAL A 137 -18.81 11.11 3.68
N THR A 138 -20.05 10.63 3.54
CA THR A 138 -20.57 9.43 4.24
C THR A 138 -20.99 8.31 3.29
N TRP A 139 -20.75 8.47 2.00
CA TRP A 139 -21.11 7.50 0.96
C TRP A 139 -19.88 6.80 0.38
N GLY A 140 -20.12 5.77 -0.43
CA GLY A 140 -19.05 4.99 -1.03
C GLY A 140 -18.35 4.13 0.04
N PRO A 141 -17.01 4.12 0.14
CA PRO A 141 -16.33 3.29 1.12
C PRO A 141 -16.53 3.81 2.55
N TYR A 142 -16.87 5.10 2.71
CA TYR A 142 -17.16 5.76 3.98
C TYR A 142 -18.47 5.28 4.61
N ALA A 143 -19.36 4.64 3.85
CA ALA A 143 -20.56 4.02 4.41
C ALA A 143 -20.24 2.77 5.26
N TYR A 144 -19.04 2.19 5.12
CA TYR A 144 -18.65 0.93 5.75
C TYR A 144 -17.56 1.09 6.82
N VAL A 145 -16.60 1.99 6.60
CA VAL A 145 -15.50 2.28 7.53
C VAL A 145 -15.18 3.77 7.49
N ARG A 146 -14.74 4.36 8.61
CA ARG A 146 -14.47 5.81 8.69
C ARG A 146 -13.21 6.26 7.95
N HIS A 147 -12.16 5.43 7.95
CA HIS A 147 -10.89 5.75 7.26
C HIS A 147 -10.52 4.70 6.20
N PRO A 148 -11.34 4.51 5.15
CA PRO A 148 -11.13 3.47 4.13
C PRO A 148 -9.81 3.62 3.39
N ALA A 149 -9.34 4.86 3.20
CA ALA A 149 -8.04 5.10 2.59
C ALA A 149 -6.88 4.52 3.42
N TYR A 150 -7.00 4.47 4.74
CA TYR A 150 -5.99 3.91 5.64
C TYR A 150 -6.09 2.40 5.72
N THR A 151 -7.30 1.86 5.74
CA THR A 151 -7.56 0.43 5.50
C THR A 151 -6.86 -0.05 4.23
N GLY A 152 -7.00 0.74 3.15
CA GLY A 152 -6.39 0.44 1.87
C GLY A 152 -4.87 0.32 1.94
N VAL A 153 -4.20 1.26 2.61
CA VAL A 153 -2.74 1.22 2.80
C VAL A 153 -2.33 0.02 3.65
N LEU A 154 -3.01 -0.25 4.76
CA LEU A 154 -2.69 -1.40 5.62
C LEU A 154 -2.80 -2.73 4.87
N PHE A 155 -3.82 -2.87 4.04
CA PHE A 155 -4.02 -4.07 3.21
C PHE A 155 -2.94 -4.21 2.14
N ILE A 156 -2.53 -3.13 1.47
CA ILE A 156 -1.41 -3.18 0.53
C ILE A 156 -0.12 -3.60 1.24
N LEU A 157 0.20 -3.00 2.40
CA LEU A 157 1.39 -3.35 3.17
C LEU A 157 1.40 -4.83 3.57
N LEU A 158 0.27 -5.35 4.07
CA LEU A 158 0.15 -6.76 4.43
C LEU A 158 0.22 -7.68 3.21
N GLY A 159 -0.45 -7.31 2.11
CA GLY A 159 -0.46 -8.09 0.88
C GLY A 159 0.92 -8.24 0.26
N GLU A 160 1.66 -7.13 0.14
CA GLU A 160 3.04 -7.12 -0.34
C GLU A 160 3.98 -7.89 0.61
N GLN A 161 3.74 -7.81 1.93
CA GLN A 161 4.47 -8.61 2.90
C GLN A 161 4.24 -10.12 2.71
N LEU A 162 3.04 -10.55 2.28
CA LEU A 162 2.75 -11.96 1.99
C LEU A 162 3.25 -12.41 0.61
N MET A 163 3.22 -11.52 -0.39
CA MET A 163 3.62 -11.82 -1.77
C MET A 163 5.14 -11.82 -1.96
N GLN A 164 5.82 -10.76 -1.50
CA GLN A 164 7.19 -10.44 -1.89
C GLN A 164 8.21 -10.60 -0.75
N PHE A 165 7.84 -10.12 0.45
CA PHE A 165 8.76 -10.02 1.60
C PHE A 165 8.62 -11.16 2.61
N GLY A 166 7.61 -12.02 2.44
CA GLY A 166 7.33 -13.16 3.30
C GLY A 166 8.31 -14.30 3.06
N MET A 167 8.31 -15.31 3.94
CA MET A 167 9.16 -16.50 3.76
C MET A 167 8.97 -17.06 2.36
N GLU A 168 10.08 -17.36 1.66
CA GLU A 168 10.11 -17.83 0.26
C GLU A 168 9.42 -16.90 -0.77
N GLY A 169 9.16 -15.63 -0.42
CA GLY A 169 8.89 -14.57 -1.40
C GLY A 169 10.16 -14.25 -2.20
N TYR A 170 10.02 -13.46 -3.27
CA TYR A 170 11.15 -13.07 -4.11
C TYR A 170 12.33 -12.48 -3.32
N VAL A 171 12.04 -11.55 -2.40
CA VAL A 171 13.07 -10.79 -1.68
C VAL A 171 13.97 -11.69 -0.83
N PRO A 172 13.45 -12.58 0.04
CA PRO A 172 14.29 -13.53 0.75
C PRO A 172 14.85 -14.64 -0.15
N HIS A 173 14.08 -15.16 -1.12
CA HIS A 173 14.54 -16.24 -2.01
C HIS A 173 15.75 -15.83 -2.85
N CYS A 174 15.74 -14.61 -3.38
CA CYS A 174 16.84 -14.06 -4.16
C CYS A 174 17.96 -13.47 -3.29
N GLY A 175 17.83 -13.54 -1.96
CA GLY A 175 18.82 -13.05 -1.01
C GLY A 175 19.14 -11.58 -1.20
N ILE A 176 18.13 -10.76 -1.52
CA ILE A 176 18.29 -9.31 -1.73
C ILE A 176 18.89 -8.64 -0.48
N ALA A 177 18.67 -9.24 0.70
CA ALA A 177 19.29 -8.81 1.97
C ALA A 177 20.82 -8.92 2.01
N HIS A 178 21.43 -9.70 1.12
CA HIS A 178 22.89 -9.83 0.99
C HIS A 178 23.48 -8.90 -0.08
N THR A 179 22.68 -7.98 -0.62
CA THR A 179 23.08 -7.00 -1.62
C THR A 179 23.05 -5.58 -1.05
N PRO A 180 23.60 -4.56 -1.74
CA PRO A 180 23.42 -3.16 -1.33
C PRO A 180 21.95 -2.71 -1.21
N PHE A 181 21.00 -3.43 -1.81
CA PHE A 181 19.56 -3.15 -1.69
C PHE A 181 18.96 -3.54 -0.33
N VAL A 182 19.75 -4.11 0.59
CA VAL A 182 19.32 -4.44 1.97
C VAL A 182 18.70 -3.25 2.71
N VAL A 183 19.13 -2.02 2.41
CA VAL A 183 18.56 -0.80 2.97
C VAL A 183 17.05 -0.71 2.71
N PHE A 184 16.59 -1.08 1.51
CA PHE A 184 15.18 -1.05 1.15
C PHE A 184 14.36 -2.11 1.88
N ILE A 185 14.96 -3.24 2.24
CA ILE A 185 14.31 -4.28 3.05
C ILE A 185 14.10 -3.78 4.48
N TYR A 186 15.10 -3.12 5.06
CA TYR A 186 14.94 -2.51 6.38
C TYR A 186 13.94 -1.36 6.36
N ILE A 187 13.98 -0.52 5.32
CA ILE A 187 12.96 0.53 5.13
C ILE A 187 11.56 -0.09 5.02
N TRP A 188 11.38 -1.17 4.27
CA TRP A 188 10.09 -1.87 4.20
C TRP A 188 9.66 -2.40 5.57
N ARG A 189 10.55 -3.14 6.24
CA ARG A 189 10.25 -3.81 7.51
C ARG A 189 9.88 -2.83 8.61
N TYR A 190 10.70 -1.81 8.83
CA TYR A 190 10.44 -0.82 9.87
C TYR A 190 9.43 0.24 9.41
N GLY A 191 9.48 0.64 8.15
CA GLY A 191 8.58 1.64 7.56
C GLY A 191 7.13 1.16 7.48
N SER A 192 6.87 -0.11 7.21
CA SER A 192 5.51 -0.67 7.22
C SER A 192 4.91 -0.67 8.62
N LEU A 193 5.67 -1.08 9.64
CA LEU A 193 5.26 -1.02 11.05
C LEU A 193 5.05 0.43 11.52
N PHE A 194 5.99 1.32 11.20
CA PHE A 194 5.88 2.74 11.49
C PHE A 194 4.64 3.35 10.83
N THR A 195 4.37 3.01 9.56
CA THR A 195 3.20 3.49 8.81
C THR A 195 1.92 2.97 9.45
N ALA A 196 1.85 1.68 9.81
CA ALA A 196 0.67 1.12 10.45
C ALA A 196 0.35 1.81 11.79
N TYR A 197 1.37 2.00 12.63
CA TYR A 197 1.23 2.73 13.89
C TYR A 197 0.85 4.20 13.69
N SER A 198 1.45 4.87 12.70
CA SER A 198 1.18 6.28 12.41
C SER A 198 -0.25 6.48 11.91
N LEU A 199 -0.72 5.63 10.99
CA LEU A 199 -2.10 5.66 10.50
C LEU A 199 -3.11 5.43 11.64
N TYR A 200 -2.84 4.50 12.56
CA TYR A 200 -3.67 4.29 13.73
C TYR A 200 -3.79 5.56 14.60
N LYS A 201 -2.66 6.22 14.88
CA LYS A 201 -2.70 7.50 15.62
C LYS A 201 -3.38 8.61 14.84
N ARG A 202 -3.17 8.67 13.52
CA ARG A 202 -3.75 9.67 12.62
C ARG A 202 -5.28 9.57 12.55
N CYS A 203 -5.86 8.37 12.59
CA CYS A 203 -7.31 8.20 12.70
C CYS A 203 -7.89 8.96 13.90
N ARG A 204 -7.23 8.90 15.07
CA ARG A 204 -7.71 9.59 16.28
C ARG A 204 -7.63 11.10 16.16
N VAL A 205 -6.59 11.61 15.52
CA VAL A 205 -6.42 13.06 15.29
C VAL A 205 -7.48 13.56 14.32
N GLU A 206 -7.68 12.84 13.20
CA GLU A 206 -8.70 13.20 12.21
C GLU A 206 -10.10 13.11 12.79
N ASP A 207 -10.43 12.05 13.53
CA ASP A 207 -11.70 11.93 14.26
C ASP A 207 -11.94 13.18 15.13
N GLY A 208 -10.92 13.61 15.91
CA GLY A 208 -11.02 14.79 16.77
C GLY A 208 -11.24 16.09 16.00
N GLN A 209 -10.53 16.27 14.89
CA GLN A 209 -10.70 17.42 14.00
C GLN A 209 -12.09 17.44 13.33
N LEU A 210 -12.63 16.28 13.00
CA LEU A 210 -13.96 16.14 12.41
C LEU A 210 -15.06 16.39 13.47
N VAL A 211 -14.85 15.99 14.73
CA VAL A 211 -15.71 16.40 15.86
C VAL A 211 -15.69 17.93 16.03
N GLU A 212 -14.51 18.55 16.08
CA GLU A 212 -14.38 20.02 16.22
C GLU A 212 -15.07 20.78 15.08
N ARG A 213 -15.03 20.24 13.86
CA ARG A 213 -15.59 20.89 12.67
C ARG A 213 -17.10 20.65 12.48
N PHE A 214 -17.58 19.43 12.70
CA PHE A 214 -18.94 19.00 12.36
C PHE A 214 -19.82 18.67 13.57
N GLY A 215 -19.26 18.57 14.78
CA GLY A 215 -19.99 18.30 16.01
C GLY A 215 -20.91 17.09 15.91
N ALA A 216 -22.18 17.30 16.26
CA ALA A 216 -23.21 16.26 16.28
C ALA A 216 -23.37 15.50 14.94
N VAL A 217 -23.17 16.17 13.80
CA VAL A 217 -23.28 15.52 12.47
C VAL A 217 -22.22 14.41 12.32
N TRP A 218 -21.01 14.66 12.84
CA TRP A 218 -19.96 13.65 12.84
C TRP A 218 -20.25 12.53 13.84
N GLU A 219 -20.76 12.86 15.03
CA GLU A 219 -21.11 11.88 16.06
C GLU A 219 -22.20 10.91 15.57
N ASP A 220 -23.25 11.42 14.92
CA ASP A 220 -24.31 10.62 14.31
C ASP A 220 -23.78 9.68 13.23
N TYR A 221 -22.86 10.18 12.40
CA TYR A 221 -22.19 9.36 11.39
C TYR A 221 -21.29 8.29 12.03
N ALA A 222 -20.48 8.65 13.02
CA ALA A 222 -19.57 7.73 13.71
C ALA A 222 -20.32 6.67 14.51
N ALA A 223 -21.53 6.96 15.01
CA ALA A 223 -22.41 6.00 15.65
C ALA A 223 -22.95 4.94 14.67
N LYS A 224 -23.24 5.35 13.42
CA LYS A 224 -23.65 4.46 12.32
C LYS A 224 -22.48 3.64 11.78
N VAL A 225 -21.33 4.29 11.57
CA VAL A 225 -20.11 3.68 11.02
C VAL A 225 -19.08 3.50 12.13
N ARG A 226 -19.28 2.46 12.95
CA ARG A 226 -18.46 2.22 14.15
C ARG A 226 -16.99 1.92 13.80
N CYS A 227 -16.77 1.15 12.73
CA CYS A 227 -15.46 0.67 12.31
C CYS A 227 -14.56 1.82 11.86
N LYS A 228 -13.40 2.00 12.53
CA LYS A 228 -12.43 3.04 12.16
C LYS A 228 -11.60 2.64 10.93
N LEU A 229 -10.97 1.47 11.00
CA LEU A 229 -10.00 0.99 10.02
C LEU A 229 -10.48 -0.30 9.37
N LEU A 230 -10.66 -1.37 10.14
CA LEU A 230 -11.04 -2.66 9.56
C LEU A 230 -12.55 -2.85 9.68
N PRO A 231 -13.24 -3.20 8.58
CA PRO A 231 -14.65 -3.52 8.66
C PRO A 231 -14.82 -4.74 9.57
N TYR A 232 -15.79 -4.67 10.49
CA TYR A 232 -16.17 -5.73 11.43
C TYR A 232 -15.17 -6.06 12.56
N LEU A 233 -14.08 -5.30 12.71
CA LEU A 233 -13.25 -5.31 13.92
C LEU A 233 -13.57 -4.05 14.72
N LEU A 234 -14.17 -4.25 15.91
CA LEU A 234 -14.63 -3.19 16.82
C LEU A 234 -13.48 -2.32 17.35
#